data_AF-A0A353NPE9-F1
#
_entry.id   AF-A0A353NPE9-F1
#
_cell.length_a   1.000
_cell.length_b   1.000
_cell.length_c   1.000
_cell.angle_alpha   90.00
_cell.angle_beta   90.00
_cell.angle_gamma   90.00
#
_symmetry.space_group_name_H-M   'P 1'
#
loop_
_entity.id
_entity.type
_entity.pdbx_description
1 polymer ?
#
loop_
_entity_poly.entity_id
_entity_poly.type
_entity_poly.pdbx_seq_one_letter_code
_entity_poly.pdbx_strand_id
1 'polypeptide(L)'
;MKILVLNCGSSSAKYMVYDWDAKDIMCKGIVERVTIGGSFCEHEATGRDKVKIERDCPTHREAVELILELLVSPENGVLKDVKEIDAVGHRVVHGGEKFAKSVVIDDEVMKAFKELQDLAPLHNPANILGIEAAVEILPDVPHMAVMDTAWHQTMESPQYMYALPYEWYEKYKVRRYGFHGTSLLYVAKRAAVLLGKDPFDVNLVLLHVGNGGSANAVKKGISYDTSMGFTPQEGLVMGTRAGDFDAAVGFYMEQKLDASPKDMETIINKKSGLLGITGKYTDRRDVLEAAAAGDKRSELAFEMESYRLKKYIGSYAAALGGIDAVVWTAGVGEMAPDIRARAMEGLEFMGVKFDPEKNKLAMTRNSDSDISAADSKVKVFVIPTDEELVFVEDVVALLDKSYDIHTNFKYSFQDPGYRNTMRDEEFAKELKKKPEKAKAQAKIPG
;
A
#
# COMPACT_ATOMS: atom_id res chain seq x y z
N MET A 1 4.41 0.22 24.82
CA MET A 1 5.63 0.06 24.00
C MET A 1 5.66 1.12 22.92
N LYS A 2 6.80 1.72 22.60
CA LYS A 2 6.95 2.70 21.52
C LYS A 2 7.68 2.08 20.34
N ILE A 3 7.00 2.04 19.19
CA ILE A 3 7.50 1.40 17.98
C ILE A 3 7.85 2.48 16.95
N LEU A 4 9.11 2.51 16.52
CA LEU A 4 9.53 3.34 15.39
C LEU A 4 9.34 2.55 14.10
N VAL A 5 8.51 3.05 13.18
CA VAL A 5 8.37 2.49 11.83
C VAL A 5 9.19 3.33 10.86
N LEU A 6 10.03 2.67 10.05
CA LEU A 6 10.84 3.30 9.01
C LEU A 6 10.51 2.73 7.63
N ASN A 7 10.40 3.63 6.65
CA ASN A 7 10.27 3.31 5.24
C ASN A 7 11.26 4.15 4.43
N CYS A 8 12.42 3.55 4.15
CA CYS A 8 13.51 4.15 3.40
C CYS A 8 13.38 3.84 1.91
N GLY A 9 13.01 4.84 1.12
CA GLY A 9 13.04 4.80 -0.34
C GLY A 9 14.35 5.34 -0.90
N SER A 10 14.53 5.28 -2.22
CA SER A 10 15.77 5.71 -2.90
C SER A 10 16.22 7.14 -2.58
N SER A 11 15.28 8.05 -2.29
CA SER A 11 15.55 9.47 -2.04
C SER A 11 14.72 10.07 -0.90
N SER A 12 14.22 9.22 0.01
CA SER A 12 13.40 9.66 1.13
C SER A 12 13.43 8.66 2.27
N ALA A 13 13.25 9.12 3.51
CA ALA A 13 13.03 8.27 4.68
C ALA A 13 11.76 8.72 5.40
N LYS A 14 10.69 7.93 5.30
CA LYS A 14 9.44 8.16 6.04
C LYS A 14 9.51 7.47 7.39
N TYR A 15 8.88 8.06 8.39
CA TYR A 15 8.82 7.48 9.72
C TYR A 15 7.52 7.79 10.46
N MET A 16 7.24 6.95 11.45
CA MET A 16 6.16 7.11 12.42
C MET A 16 6.61 6.54 13.76
N VAL A 17 6.22 7.18 14.87
CA VAL A 17 6.31 6.59 16.20
C VAL A 17 4.91 6.26 16.68
N TYR A 18 4.69 5.00 17.01
CA TYR A 18 3.42 4.49 17.53
C TYR A 18 3.56 4.09 18.99
N ASP A 19 2.63 4.54 19.84
CA ASP A 19 2.49 4.06 21.21
C ASP A 19 1.47 2.91 21.23
N TRP A 20 1.98 1.68 21.41
CA TRP A 20 1.19 0.47 21.44
C TRP A 20 0.17 0.44 22.59
N ASP A 21 0.54 0.98 23.74
CA ASP A 21 -0.31 0.90 24.94
C ASP A 21 -1.45 1.92 24.83
N ALA A 22 -1.14 3.13 24.34
CA ALA A 22 -2.14 4.17 24.06
C ALA A 22 -2.92 3.91 22.76
N LYS A 23 -2.44 3.01 21.89
CA LYS A 23 -2.96 2.74 20.54
C LYS A 23 -3.04 3.99 19.67
N ASP A 24 -2.01 4.83 19.75
CA ASP A 24 -2.01 6.15 19.14
C ASP A 24 -0.69 6.43 18.39
N ILE A 25 -0.78 7.24 17.35
CA ILE A 25 0.38 7.75 16.64
C ILE A 25 0.90 8.94 17.43
N MET A 26 2.15 8.90 17.86
CA MET A 26 2.78 10.03 18.57
C MET A 26 3.25 11.10 17.59
N CYS A 27 3.85 10.68 16.48
CA CYS A 27 4.25 11.57 15.39
C CYS A 27 4.44 10.79 14.08
N LYS A 28 4.50 11.53 12.99
CA LYS A 28 4.92 11.05 11.67
C LYS A 28 5.76 12.10 10.96
N GLY A 29 6.55 11.66 10.00
CA GLY A 29 7.33 12.58 9.18
C GLY A 29 7.97 11.94 7.97
N ILE A 30 8.62 12.78 7.17
CA ILE A 30 9.38 12.38 6.00
C ILE A 30 10.60 13.26 5.84
N VAL A 31 11.77 12.63 5.70
CA VAL A 31 12.96 13.27 5.15
C VAL A 31 12.92 13.11 3.64
N GLU A 32 12.89 14.22 2.92
CA GLU A 32 12.87 14.26 1.46
C GLU A 32 14.23 14.64 0.87
N ARG A 33 14.44 14.24 -0.39
CA ARG A 33 15.64 14.54 -1.18
C ARG A 33 16.95 13.98 -0.60
N VAL A 34 16.84 12.90 0.17
CA VAL A 34 17.99 12.11 0.65
C VAL A 34 18.84 11.70 -0.55
N THR A 35 20.17 11.78 -0.43
CA THR A 35 21.17 11.54 -1.49
C THR A 35 21.10 12.44 -2.73
N ILE A 36 20.17 13.41 -2.79
CA ILE A 36 19.99 14.32 -3.94
C ILE A 36 20.59 15.70 -3.63
N GLY A 37 20.49 16.16 -2.38
CA GLY A 37 20.93 17.48 -1.93
C GLY A 37 19.77 18.46 -1.75
N GLY A 38 19.94 19.36 -0.78
CA GLY A 38 18.89 20.27 -0.33
C GLY A 38 17.80 19.51 0.43
N SER A 39 18.21 18.55 1.26
CA SER A 39 17.30 17.69 2.00
C SER A 39 16.56 18.48 3.08
N PHE A 40 15.34 18.04 3.39
CA PHE A 40 14.54 18.60 4.48
C PHE A 40 13.66 17.54 5.11
N CYS A 41 13.32 17.71 6.38
CA CYS A 41 12.33 16.91 7.07
C CYS A 41 11.03 17.69 7.23
N GLU A 42 9.92 17.09 6.86
CA GLU A 42 8.59 17.49 7.31
C GLU A 42 8.19 16.62 8.49
N HIS A 43 7.91 17.23 9.63
CA HIS A 43 7.58 16.53 10.88
C HIS A 43 6.24 17.03 11.44
N GLU A 44 5.41 16.09 11.90
CA GLU A 44 4.09 16.35 12.49
C GLU A 44 3.93 15.50 13.75
N ALA A 45 4.08 16.14 14.91
CA ALA A 45 3.74 15.54 16.20
C ALA A 45 2.23 15.68 16.45
N THR A 46 1.62 14.65 17.02
CA THR A 46 0.18 14.62 17.26
C THR A 46 -0.25 15.78 18.16
N GLY A 47 -1.27 16.52 17.72
CA GLY A 47 -1.77 17.71 18.40
C GLY A 47 -0.91 18.97 18.22
N ARG A 48 0.12 18.95 17.36
CA ARG A 48 0.95 20.11 17.03
C ARG A 48 0.92 20.42 15.54
N ASP A 49 1.30 21.65 15.19
CA ASP A 49 1.44 22.07 13.80
C ASP A 49 2.62 21.37 13.12
N LYS A 50 2.46 21.12 11.82
CA LYS A 50 3.52 20.56 10.98
C LYS A 50 4.68 21.55 10.86
N VAL A 51 5.90 21.06 11.06
CA VAL A 51 7.14 21.83 10.94
C VAL A 51 8.00 21.32 9.79
N LYS A 52 8.81 22.22 9.21
CA LYS A 52 9.80 21.89 8.18
C LYS A 52 11.19 22.24 8.70
N ILE A 53 12.08 21.26 8.69
CA ILE A 53 13.47 21.38 9.15
C ILE A 53 14.38 21.16 7.96
N GLU A 54 15.17 22.17 7.60
CA GLU A 54 16.16 22.06 6.54
C GLU A 54 17.46 21.49 7.11
N ARG A 55 17.88 20.33 6.63
CA ARG A 55 19.16 19.70 6.95
C ARG A 55 19.52 18.76 5.82
N ASP A 56 20.70 18.94 5.26
CA ASP A 56 21.15 18.09 4.18
C ASP A 56 21.46 16.67 4.65
N CYS A 57 21.02 15.68 3.88
CA CYS A 57 21.12 14.25 4.20
C CYS A 57 21.76 13.53 2.99
N PRO A 58 23.10 13.51 2.90
CA PRO A 58 23.80 12.90 1.77
C PRO A 58 23.63 11.38 1.73
N THR A 59 23.35 10.73 2.87
CA THR A 59 23.04 9.29 2.94
C THR A 59 21.82 9.02 3.82
N HIS A 60 21.34 7.78 3.80
CA HIS A 60 20.28 7.32 4.69
C HIS A 60 20.69 7.34 6.17
N ARG A 61 21.99 7.31 6.48
CA ARG A 61 22.49 7.46 7.84
C ARG A 61 22.13 8.83 8.41
N GLU A 62 22.50 9.92 7.73
CA GLU A 62 22.19 11.27 8.21
C GLU A 62 20.67 11.53 8.24
N ALA A 63 19.91 10.90 7.34
CA ALA A 63 18.45 10.97 7.38
C ALA A 63 17.88 10.30 8.64
N VAL A 64 18.36 9.11 9.02
CA VAL A 64 17.92 8.43 10.25
C VAL A 64 18.39 9.18 11.49
N GLU A 65 19.62 9.72 11.50
CA GLU A 65 20.12 10.58 12.58
C GLU A 65 19.23 11.81 12.78
N LEU A 66 18.87 12.51 11.70
CA LEU A 66 17.94 13.65 11.76
C LEU A 66 16.59 13.24 12.34
N ILE A 67 16.04 12.09 11.94
CA ILE A 67 14.78 11.58 12.48
C ILE A 67 14.91 11.41 14.01
N LEU A 68 15.92 10.69 14.48
CA LEU A 68 16.09 10.41 15.91
C LEU A 68 16.33 11.68 16.72
N GLU A 69 17.11 12.63 16.21
CA GLU A 69 17.30 13.95 16.85
C GLU A 69 15.98 14.73 16.96
N LEU A 70 15.13 14.69 15.93
CA LEU A 70 13.82 15.33 15.98
C LEU A 70 12.89 14.66 17.00
N LEU A 71 12.93 13.33 17.11
CA LEU A 71 12.08 12.58 18.05
C LEU A 71 12.36 12.95 19.51
N VAL A 72 13.59 13.32 19.86
CA VAL A 72 13.98 13.73 21.23
C VAL A 72 14.18 15.25 21.40
N SER A 73 13.90 16.03 20.36
CA SER A 73 14.06 17.48 20.38
C SER A 73 13.19 18.11 21.48
N PRO A 74 13.69 19.07 22.28
CA PRO A 74 12.87 19.78 23.25
C PRO A 74 11.66 20.51 22.64
N GLU A 75 11.78 20.95 21.39
CA GLU A 75 10.75 21.76 20.71
C GLU A 75 9.72 20.90 19.99
N ASN A 76 10.19 19.87 19.26
CA ASN A 76 9.36 19.08 18.34
C ASN A 76 9.24 17.62 18.75
N GLY A 77 10.04 17.16 19.70
CA GLY A 77 10.14 15.77 20.09
C GLY A 77 8.89 15.24 20.81
N VAL A 78 8.72 13.93 20.67
CA VAL A 78 7.68 13.13 21.32
C VAL A 78 8.25 12.12 22.32
N LEU A 79 9.58 11.99 22.36
CA LEU A 79 10.34 11.16 23.28
C LEU A 79 11.25 12.05 24.14
N LYS A 80 11.60 11.61 25.35
CA LYS A 80 12.62 12.27 26.18
C LYS A 80 14.02 11.72 25.89
N ASP A 81 14.09 10.45 25.51
CA ASP A 81 15.33 9.75 25.15
C ASP A 81 15.06 8.75 24.02
N VAL A 82 16.05 8.52 23.15
CA VAL A 82 15.95 7.53 22.06
C VAL A 82 15.78 6.11 22.58
N LYS A 83 16.23 5.84 23.82
CA LYS A 83 16.05 4.56 24.53
C LYS A 83 14.60 4.26 24.88
N GLU A 84 13.69 5.21 24.70
CA GLU A 84 12.25 4.95 24.83
C GLU A 84 11.67 4.19 23.63
N ILE A 85 12.44 4.00 22.56
CA ILE A 85 12.06 3.16 21.41
C ILE A 85 12.29 1.70 21.78
N ASP A 86 11.22 0.92 21.85
CA ASP A 86 11.26 -0.50 22.23
C ASP A 86 11.59 -1.42 21.04
N ALA A 87 11.24 -1.02 19.82
CA ALA A 87 11.59 -1.72 18.58
C ALA A 87 11.52 -0.81 17.35
N VAL A 88 12.20 -1.24 16.29
CA VAL A 88 12.15 -0.61 14.96
C VAL A 88 11.59 -1.56 13.91
N GLY A 89 10.45 -1.20 13.31
CA GLY A 89 9.89 -1.89 12.16
C GLY A 89 10.34 -1.26 10.85
N HIS A 90 10.90 -2.06 9.93
CA HIS A 90 11.38 -1.62 8.63
C HIS A 90 10.47 -2.15 7.53
N ARG A 91 10.01 -1.24 6.66
CA ARG A 91 9.39 -1.67 5.40
C ARG A 91 10.45 -2.18 4.45
N VAL A 92 10.29 -3.42 4.02
CA VAL A 92 11.10 -4.02 2.97
C VAL A 92 10.21 -4.33 1.78
N VAL A 93 10.54 -3.81 0.61
CA VAL A 93 9.66 -3.95 -0.55
C VAL A 93 9.62 -5.40 -1.04
N HIS A 94 10.74 -6.12 -1.03
CA HIS A 94 10.80 -7.45 -1.64
C HIS A 94 11.51 -8.48 -0.77
N GLY A 95 10.75 -9.47 -0.27
CA GLY A 95 11.24 -10.59 0.55
C GLY A 95 11.60 -11.86 -0.22
N GLY A 96 11.32 -11.91 -1.53
CA GLY A 96 11.52 -13.11 -2.34
C GLY A 96 10.65 -14.27 -1.85
N GLU A 97 11.01 -15.50 -2.21
CA GLU A 97 10.34 -16.71 -1.69
C GLU A 97 10.75 -17.03 -0.25
N LYS A 98 11.86 -16.46 0.23
CA LYS A 98 12.44 -16.78 1.54
C LYS A 98 11.62 -16.20 2.69
N PHE A 99 11.01 -15.03 2.50
CA PHE A 99 10.32 -14.31 3.56
C PHE A 99 8.81 -14.21 3.28
N ALA A 100 8.06 -15.20 3.77
CA ALA A 100 6.60 -15.27 3.70
C ALA A 100 5.87 -14.64 4.90
N LYS A 101 6.62 -14.12 5.87
CA LYS A 101 6.11 -13.42 7.05
C LYS A 101 7.14 -12.42 7.54
N SER A 102 6.73 -11.47 8.36
CA SER A 102 7.63 -10.55 9.05
C SER A 102 8.64 -11.28 9.93
N VAL A 103 9.85 -10.74 10.04
CA VAL A 103 10.98 -11.39 10.73
C VAL A 103 11.75 -10.41 11.60
N VAL A 104 12.38 -10.92 12.67
CA VAL A 104 13.42 -10.19 13.39
C VAL A 104 14.67 -10.14 12.50
N ILE A 105 15.29 -8.96 12.40
CA ILE A 105 16.49 -8.74 11.60
C ILE A 105 17.71 -9.19 12.41
N ASP A 106 18.47 -10.10 11.83
CA ASP A 106 19.80 -10.52 12.26
C ASP A 106 20.77 -10.56 11.05
N ASP A 107 22.01 -11.01 11.28
CA ASP A 107 23.03 -11.10 10.23
C ASP A 107 22.61 -12.03 9.07
N GLU A 108 21.88 -13.10 9.34
CA GLU A 108 21.42 -14.05 8.31
C GLU A 108 20.31 -13.44 7.45
N VAL A 109 19.39 -12.70 8.07
CA VAL A 109 18.34 -11.94 7.39
C VAL A 109 18.95 -10.82 6.55
N MET A 110 19.91 -10.08 7.07
CA MET A 110 20.60 -9.02 6.32
C MET A 110 21.38 -9.58 5.12
N LYS A 111 22.06 -10.71 5.30
CA LYS A 111 22.72 -11.41 4.18
C LYS A 111 21.69 -11.81 3.12
N ALA A 112 20.54 -12.34 3.53
CA ALA A 112 19.49 -12.72 2.60
C ALA A 112 18.92 -11.52 1.83
N PHE A 113 18.70 -10.36 2.47
CA PHE A 113 18.26 -9.16 1.76
C PHE A 113 19.29 -8.68 0.75
N LYS A 114 20.59 -8.76 1.06
CA LYS A 114 21.67 -8.44 0.11
C LYS A 114 21.68 -9.40 -1.09
N GLU A 115 21.39 -10.68 -0.89
CA GLU A 115 21.24 -11.65 -1.99
C GLU A 115 19.99 -11.40 -2.84
N LEU A 116 18.93 -10.85 -2.25
CA LEU A 116 17.66 -10.56 -2.93
C LEU A 116 17.56 -9.14 -3.52
N GLN A 117 18.59 -8.31 -3.38
CA GLN A 117 18.52 -6.88 -3.74
C GLN A 117 18.19 -6.65 -5.22
N ASP A 118 18.64 -7.55 -6.09
CA ASP A 118 18.45 -7.48 -7.54
C ASP A 118 17.00 -7.78 -7.97
N LEU A 119 16.16 -8.35 -7.10
CA LEU A 119 14.73 -8.56 -7.38
C LEU A 119 13.95 -7.24 -7.39
N ALA A 120 14.42 -6.24 -6.65
CA ALA A 120 13.82 -4.91 -6.59
C ALA A 120 14.92 -3.83 -6.52
N PRO A 121 15.67 -3.60 -7.61
CA PRO A 121 16.92 -2.82 -7.60
C PRO A 121 16.71 -1.34 -7.25
N LEU A 122 15.50 -0.81 -7.45
CA LEU A 122 15.15 0.57 -7.08
C LEU A 122 14.69 0.72 -5.62
N HIS A 123 14.49 -0.39 -4.90
CA HIS A 123 13.85 -0.40 -3.59
C HIS A 123 14.69 -1.09 -2.51
N ASN A 124 15.02 -2.36 -2.73
CA ASN A 124 15.73 -3.17 -1.73
C ASN A 124 17.06 -2.56 -1.28
N PRO A 125 17.91 -2.00 -2.18
CA PRO A 125 19.14 -1.33 -1.74
C PRO A 125 18.89 -0.18 -0.75
N ALA A 126 17.87 0.64 -0.98
CA ALA A 126 17.53 1.74 -0.07
C ALA A 126 16.93 1.24 1.25
N ASN A 127 16.16 0.14 1.22
CA ASN A 127 15.68 -0.51 2.44
C ASN A 127 16.84 -1.04 3.28
N ILE A 128 17.81 -1.73 2.65
CA ILE A 128 19.01 -2.27 3.30
C ILE A 128 19.84 -1.14 3.94
N LEU A 129 20.10 -0.06 3.22
CA LEU A 129 20.84 1.09 3.75
C LEU A 129 20.13 1.73 4.95
N GLY A 130 18.80 1.84 4.90
CA GLY A 130 18.00 2.32 6.02
C GLY A 130 18.07 1.40 7.25
N ILE A 131 18.03 0.09 7.05
CA ILE A 131 18.19 -0.90 8.12
C ILE A 131 19.59 -0.81 8.73
N GLU A 132 20.63 -0.84 7.91
CA GLU A 132 22.02 -0.77 8.36
C GLU A 132 22.29 0.51 9.17
N ALA A 133 21.81 1.66 8.67
CA ALA A 133 21.91 2.93 9.38
C ALA A 133 21.21 2.88 10.75
N ALA A 134 19.97 2.38 10.79
CA ALA A 134 19.21 2.34 12.02
C ALA A 134 19.82 1.37 13.05
N VAL A 135 20.33 0.21 12.61
CA VAL A 135 21.01 -0.78 13.48
C VAL A 135 22.31 -0.19 14.04
N GLU A 136 23.06 0.57 13.23
CA GLU A 136 24.28 1.23 13.72
C GLU A 136 23.97 2.26 14.82
N ILE A 137 22.89 3.02 14.68
CA ILE A 137 22.54 4.10 15.60
C ILE A 137 21.79 3.58 16.85
N LEU A 138 21.01 2.51 16.72
CA LEU A 138 20.21 1.90 17.79
C LEU A 138 20.59 0.41 18.01
N PRO A 139 21.85 0.10 18.34
CA PRO A 139 22.34 -1.29 18.35
C PRO A 139 21.68 -2.18 19.43
N ASP A 140 21.15 -1.58 20.49
CA ASP A 140 20.51 -2.29 21.60
C ASP A 140 18.99 -2.47 21.39
N VAL A 141 18.42 -1.88 20.34
CA VAL A 141 16.99 -1.97 20.02
C VAL A 141 16.78 -3.12 19.02
N PRO A 142 15.77 -3.98 19.16
CA PRO A 142 15.46 -5.00 18.16
C PRO A 142 14.87 -4.39 16.89
N HIS A 143 15.32 -4.88 15.73
CA HIS A 143 14.85 -4.48 14.40
C HIS A 143 14.04 -5.61 13.77
N MET A 144 12.95 -5.28 13.08
CA MET A 144 12.11 -6.23 12.36
C MET A 144 11.90 -5.77 10.93
N ALA A 145 11.80 -6.71 10.00
CA ALA A 145 11.45 -6.46 8.62
C ALA A 145 10.01 -6.92 8.35
N VAL A 146 9.21 -6.04 7.75
CA VAL A 146 7.85 -6.32 7.28
C VAL A 146 7.85 -6.16 5.77
N MET A 147 7.56 -7.26 5.06
CA MET A 147 7.70 -7.33 3.60
C MET A 147 6.37 -7.11 2.89
N ASP A 148 6.35 -6.22 1.89
CA ASP A 148 5.17 -6.02 1.03
C ASP A 148 4.76 -7.31 0.28
N THR A 149 5.71 -8.20 0.00
CA THR A 149 5.49 -9.45 -0.73
C THR A 149 4.96 -10.60 0.13
N ALA A 150 4.96 -10.47 1.46
CA ALA A 150 4.68 -11.58 2.38
C ALA A 150 3.23 -12.10 2.27
N TRP A 151 2.24 -11.19 2.25
CA TRP A 151 0.81 -11.53 2.07
C TRP A 151 0.55 -12.43 0.86
N HIS A 152 1.31 -12.22 -0.21
CA HIS A 152 1.12 -12.89 -1.49
C HIS A 152 1.81 -14.26 -1.59
N GLN A 153 2.59 -14.68 -0.60
CA GLN A 153 3.28 -15.98 -0.63
C GLN A 153 2.32 -17.19 -0.52
N THR A 154 1.01 -16.93 -0.37
CA THR A 154 -0.05 -17.95 -0.39
C THR A 154 -0.51 -18.33 -1.80
N MET A 155 -0.04 -17.64 -2.86
CA MET A 155 -0.33 -18.01 -4.25
C MET A 155 0.28 -19.36 -4.63
N GLU A 156 -0.46 -20.19 -5.35
CA GLU A 156 0.04 -21.45 -5.91
C GLU A 156 0.64 -21.26 -7.31
N SER A 157 1.33 -22.28 -7.83
CA SER A 157 2.10 -22.18 -9.07
C SER A 157 1.30 -21.70 -10.29
N PRO A 158 0.02 -22.05 -10.49
CA PRO A 158 -0.73 -21.53 -11.62
C PRO A 158 -0.93 -20.01 -11.62
N GLN A 159 -0.91 -19.38 -10.43
CA GLN A 159 -1.13 -17.94 -10.30
C GLN A 159 0.18 -17.15 -10.37
N TYR A 160 1.28 -17.70 -9.84
CA TYR A 160 2.55 -16.97 -9.82
C TYR A 160 3.51 -17.29 -10.97
N MET A 161 3.36 -18.41 -11.66
CA MET A 161 4.25 -18.75 -12.77
C MET A 161 3.88 -17.96 -14.02
N TYR A 162 4.87 -17.32 -14.63
CA TYR A 162 4.73 -16.79 -15.98
C TYR A 162 4.92 -17.92 -17.00
N ALA A 163 4.22 -17.82 -18.14
CA ALA A 163 4.40 -18.70 -19.30
C ALA A 163 5.68 -18.32 -20.08
N LEU A 164 6.82 -18.35 -19.40
CA LEU A 164 8.17 -18.04 -19.88
C LEU A 164 9.06 -19.30 -19.73
N PRO A 165 10.30 -19.31 -20.26
CA PRO A 165 11.22 -20.43 -20.04
C PRO A 165 11.32 -20.78 -18.55
N TYR A 166 11.03 -22.04 -18.22
CA TYR A 166 10.90 -22.47 -16.82
C TYR A 166 12.20 -22.28 -16.04
N GLU A 167 13.34 -22.36 -16.72
CA GLU A 167 14.66 -22.16 -16.14
C GLU A 167 14.84 -20.75 -15.55
N TRP A 168 14.07 -19.76 -16.00
CA TRP A 168 14.11 -18.40 -15.42
C TRP A 168 13.53 -18.38 -14.00
N TYR A 169 12.49 -19.18 -13.76
CA TYR A 169 12.01 -19.42 -12.41
C TYR A 169 13.06 -20.18 -11.59
N GLU A 170 13.58 -21.29 -12.09
CA GLU A 170 14.52 -22.13 -11.33
C GLU A 170 15.81 -21.38 -10.94
N LYS A 171 16.39 -20.62 -11.87
CA LYS A 171 17.69 -19.96 -11.69
C LYS A 171 17.60 -18.56 -11.10
N TYR A 172 16.60 -17.78 -11.51
CA TYR A 172 16.50 -16.35 -11.20
C TYR A 172 15.26 -15.99 -10.41
N LYS A 173 14.42 -16.99 -10.06
CA LYS A 173 13.20 -16.78 -9.29
C LYS A 173 12.24 -15.78 -9.93
N VAL A 174 12.17 -15.79 -11.27
CA VAL A 174 11.19 -15.01 -12.05
C VAL A 174 9.81 -15.61 -11.85
N ARG A 175 8.99 -14.93 -11.04
CA ARG A 175 7.59 -15.26 -10.73
C ARG A 175 6.85 -13.99 -10.32
N ARG A 176 5.52 -14.08 -10.23
CA ARG A 176 4.72 -13.08 -9.54
C ARG A 176 5.04 -13.10 -8.04
N TYR A 177 5.36 -11.94 -7.49
CA TYR A 177 5.50 -11.73 -6.05
C TYR A 177 4.36 -10.92 -5.48
N GLY A 178 3.94 -9.84 -6.15
CA GLY A 178 2.91 -8.94 -5.65
C GLY A 178 3.40 -7.97 -4.58
N PHE A 179 2.74 -6.82 -4.45
CA PHE A 179 3.09 -5.75 -3.50
C PHE A 179 1.83 -5.08 -2.95
N HIS A 180 2.01 -4.13 -2.03
CA HIS A 180 0.96 -3.58 -1.17
C HIS A 180 0.33 -4.63 -0.24
N GLY A 181 1.08 -5.67 0.11
CA GLY A 181 0.58 -6.82 0.87
C GLY A 181 -0.02 -6.44 2.22
N THR A 182 0.60 -5.53 2.97
CA THR A 182 0.09 -5.08 4.28
C THR A 182 -1.23 -4.31 4.15
N SER A 183 -1.35 -3.44 3.14
CA SER A 183 -2.61 -2.75 2.86
C SER A 183 -3.73 -3.73 2.52
N LEU A 184 -3.43 -4.67 1.62
CA LEU A 184 -4.38 -5.66 1.14
C LEU A 184 -4.80 -6.63 2.26
N LEU A 185 -3.85 -7.06 3.11
CA LEU A 185 -4.12 -7.84 4.30
C LEU A 185 -5.08 -7.11 5.24
N TYR A 186 -4.80 -5.84 5.56
CA TYR A 186 -5.67 -5.03 6.44
C TYR A 186 -7.10 -4.98 5.91
N VAL A 187 -7.28 -4.55 4.67
CA VAL A 187 -8.63 -4.37 4.11
C VAL A 187 -9.35 -5.69 3.84
N ALA A 188 -8.62 -6.80 3.58
CA ALA A 188 -9.21 -8.13 3.45
C ALA A 188 -9.87 -8.57 4.77
N LYS A 189 -9.10 -8.48 5.86
CA LYS A 189 -9.56 -8.86 7.20
C LYS A 189 -10.66 -7.93 7.69
N ARG A 190 -10.53 -6.62 7.43
CA ARG A 190 -11.55 -5.65 7.79
C ARG A 190 -12.85 -5.87 7.02
N ALA A 191 -12.78 -6.19 5.73
CA ALA A 191 -13.96 -6.51 4.94
C ALA A 191 -14.70 -7.76 5.46
N ALA A 192 -13.99 -8.78 5.96
CA ALA A 192 -14.62 -9.94 6.59
C ALA A 192 -15.46 -9.57 7.81
N VAL A 193 -14.96 -8.65 8.65
CA VAL A 193 -15.71 -8.10 9.79
C VAL A 193 -16.98 -7.37 9.32
N LEU A 194 -16.88 -6.53 8.29
CA LEU A 194 -18.03 -5.82 7.72
C LEU A 194 -19.05 -6.76 7.06
N LEU A 195 -18.61 -7.92 6.59
CA LEU A 195 -19.48 -8.99 6.07
C LEU A 195 -20.10 -9.84 7.19
N GLY A 196 -19.64 -9.74 8.43
CA GLY A 196 -20.05 -10.60 9.53
C GLY A 196 -19.65 -12.06 9.33
N LYS A 197 -18.49 -12.30 8.69
CA LYS A 197 -17.99 -13.62 8.32
C LYS A 197 -16.64 -13.91 8.96
N ASP A 198 -16.32 -15.19 9.11
CA ASP A 198 -14.95 -15.61 9.41
C ASP A 198 -13.99 -15.10 8.32
N PRO A 199 -12.80 -14.57 8.67
CA PRO A 199 -11.85 -14.05 7.70
C PRO A 199 -11.34 -15.07 6.68
N PHE A 200 -11.53 -16.36 6.89
CA PHE A 200 -11.20 -17.44 5.94
C PHE A 200 -12.41 -17.98 5.18
N ASP A 201 -13.60 -17.42 5.38
CA ASP A 201 -14.84 -17.75 4.67
C ASP A 201 -15.31 -16.64 3.71
N VAL A 202 -14.36 -15.85 3.20
CA VAL A 202 -14.61 -14.75 2.26
C VAL A 202 -13.83 -14.87 0.96
N ASN A 203 -14.48 -14.51 -0.14
CA ASN A 203 -13.87 -14.29 -1.45
C ASN A 203 -14.02 -12.81 -1.85
N LEU A 204 -12.91 -12.12 -2.07
CA LEU A 204 -12.91 -10.66 -2.26
C LEU A 204 -12.14 -10.27 -3.51
N VAL A 205 -12.54 -9.16 -4.13
CA VAL A 205 -11.65 -8.38 -5.01
C VAL A 205 -11.27 -7.11 -4.29
N LEU A 206 -9.98 -6.92 -4.05
CA LEU A 206 -9.45 -5.72 -3.41
C LEU A 206 -8.78 -4.83 -4.46
N LEU A 207 -8.99 -3.53 -4.36
CA LEU A 207 -8.43 -2.51 -5.24
C LEU A 207 -7.71 -1.46 -4.37
N HIS A 208 -6.41 -1.65 -4.21
CA HIS A 208 -5.52 -0.63 -3.66
C HIS A 208 -5.20 0.35 -4.78
N VAL A 209 -5.85 1.51 -4.82
CA VAL A 209 -5.67 2.51 -5.89
C VAL A 209 -5.10 3.78 -5.28
N GLY A 210 -3.79 3.98 -5.45
CA GLY A 210 -3.07 5.20 -5.10
C GLY A 210 -2.27 5.72 -6.28
N ASN A 211 -1.12 6.37 -6.01
CA ASN A 211 -0.22 6.75 -7.09
C ASN A 211 0.30 5.51 -7.83
N GLY A 212 0.71 4.48 -7.09
CA GLY A 212 0.76 3.09 -7.54
C GLY A 212 -0.57 2.40 -7.25
N GLY A 213 -0.96 1.42 -8.07
CA GLY A 213 -2.20 0.69 -7.89
C GLY A 213 -2.03 -0.81 -8.09
N SER A 214 -2.67 -1.61 -7.24
CA SER A 214 -2.77 -3.06 -7.42
C SER A 214 -4.18 -3.57 -7.16
N ALA A 215 -4.54 -4.65 -7.85
CA ALA A 215 -5.71 -5.46 -7.56
C ALA A 215 -5.28 -6.78 -6.89
N ASN A 216 -6.13 -7.36 -6.06
CA ASN A 216 -5.89 -8.67 -5.45
C ASN A 216 -7.18 -9.49 -5.40
N ALA A 217 -7.10 -10.73 -5.85
CA ALA A 217 -8.11 -11.75 -5.63
C ALA A 217 -7.81 -12.42 -4.28
N VAL A 218 -8.79 -12.42 -3.37
CA VAL A 218 -8.72 -13.14 -2.10
C VAL A 218 -9.64 -14.34 -2.19
N LYS A 219 -9.13 -15.53 -1.93
CA LYS A 219 -9.92 -16.77 -1.88
C LYS A 219 -9.82 -17.34 -0.49
N LYS A 220 -10.95 -17.54 0.20
CA LYS A 220 -10.97 -18.07 1.58
C LYS A 220 -9.97 -17.34 2.50
N GLY A 221 -9.97 -16.01 2.43
CA GLY A 221 -9.13 -15.18 3.32
C GLY A 221 -7.64 -15.13 3.04
N ILE A 222 -7.15 -15.77 1.97
CA ILE A 222 -5.73 -15.74 1.55
C ILE A 222 -5.56 -15.11 0.18
N SER A 223 -4.37 -14.57 -0.08
CA SER A 223 -4.01 -13.95 -1.35
C SER A 223 -3.94 -15.01 -2.45
N TYR A 224 -4.90 -14.99 -3.37
CA TYR A 224 -5.03 -15.99 -4.41
C TYR A 224 -4.36 -15.57 -5.72
N ASP A 225 -4.49 -14.29 -6.09
CA ASP A 225 -3.85 -13.70 -7.27
C ASP A 225 -3.70 -12.18 -7.08
N THR A 226 -2.77 -11.52 -7.77
CA THR A 226 -2.56 -10.08 -7.68
C THR A 226 -2.00 -9.46 -8.95
N SER A 227 -2.38 -8.22 -9.24
CA SER A 227 -2.09 -7.62 -10.54
C SER A 227 -0.62 -7.27 -10.70
N MET A 228 0.05 -6.89 -9.61
CA MET A 228 1.48 -6.64 -9.64
C MET A 228 2.25 -7.95 -9.73
N GLY A 229 3.40 -7.87 -10.38
CA GLY A 229 4.11 -9.02 -10.91
C GLY A 229 5.35 -9.40 -10.14
N PHE A 230 6.37 -9.75 -10.92
CA PHE A 230 7.78 -9.75 -10.53
C PHE A 230 8.20 -8.36 -10.01
N THR A 231 7.65 -7.30 -10.60
CA THR A 231 7.90 -5.91 -10.18
C THR A 231 6.59 -5.15 -9.98
N PRO A 232 6.62 -3.98 -9.31
CA PRO A 232 5.44 -3.11 -9.15
C PRO A 232 4.92 -2.46 -10.45
N GLN A 233 5.46 -2.85 -11.61
CA GLN A 233 5.12 -2.30 -12.92
C GLN A 233 3.89 -2.97 -13.55
N GLU A 234 3.70 -4.27 -13.32
CA GLU A 234 2.60 -5.04 -13.92
C GLU A 234 1.23 -4.62 -13.35
N GLY A 235 0.18 -4.75 -14.15
CA GLY A 235 -1.20 -4.67 -13.72
C GLY A 235 -1.92 -3.40 -14.13
N LEU A 236 -2.35 -2.63 -13.14
CA LEU A 236 -3.21 -1.45 -13.32
C LEU A 236 -2.47 -0.29 -14.00
N VAL A 237 -3.24 0.61 -14.61
CA VAL A 237 -2.72 1.93 -14.99
C VAL A 237 -2.41 2.71 -13.71
N MET A 238 -1.24 3.33 -13.63
CA MET A 238 -0.80 4.08 -12.45
C MET A 238 -0.39 5.50 -12.82
N GLY A 239 0.05 6.30 -11.85
CA GLY A 239 0.43 7.70 -12.09
C GLY A 239 1.54 7.84 -13.16
N THR A 240 2.63 7.08 -13.00
CA THR A 240 3.80 7.13 -13.92
C THR A 240 4.18 5.78 -14.53
N ARG A 241 3.57 4.69 -14.05
CA ARG A 241 3.84 3.33 -14.51
C ARG A 241 2.82 2.91 -15.54
N ALA A 242 3.28 2.26 -16.61
CA ALA A 242 2.42 1.81 -17.71
C ALA A 242 1.33 0.80 -17.30
N GLY A 243 1.57 -0.08 -16.32
CA GLY A 243 0.72 -1.25 -16.09
C GLY A 243 0.93 -2.31 -17.18
N ASP A 244 -0.12 -3.09 -17.45
CA ASP A 244 -0.12 -4.13 -18.48
C ASP A 244 -0.18 -3.56 -19.91
N PHE A 245 0.80 -3.96 -20.73
CA PHE A 245 0.83 -3.77 -22.17
C PHE A 245 1.50 -4.98 -22.84
N ASP A 246 1.45 -5.05 -24.18
CA ASP A 246 2.08 -6.14 -24.94
C ASP A 246 3.61 -6.09 -24.75
N ALA A 247 4.20 -7.21 -24.29
CA ALA A 247 5.63 -7.32 -24.06
C ALA A 247 6.48 -6.98 -25.30
N ALA A 248 5.99 -7.27 -26.52
CA ALA A 248 6.70 -6.97 -27.76
C ALA A 248 6.85 -5.45 -28.02
N VAL A 249 5.96 -4.62 -27.45
CA VAL A 249 6.02 -3.16 -27.58
C VAL A 249 7.30 -2.61 -26.94
N GLY A 250 7.75 -3.20 -25.83
CA GLY A 250 9.00 -2.80 -25.18
C GLY A 250 10.20 -2.88 -26.13
N PHE A 251 10.40 -4.06 -26.74
CA PHE A 251 11.49 -4.30 -27.69
C PHE A 251 11.35 -3.46 -28.97
N TYR A 252 10.11 -3.29 -29.46
CA TYR A 252 9.87 -2.45 -30.63
C TYR A 252 10.27 -0.99 -30.35
N MET A 253 9.89 -0.45 -29.20
CA MET A 253 10.21 0.93 -28.84
C MET A 253 11.68 1.13 -28.50
N GLU A 254 12.33 0.14 -27.88
CA GLU A 254 13.77 0.12 -27.65
C GLU A 254 14.52 0.35 -28.96
N GLN A 255 14.20 -0.43 -30.00
CA GLN A 255 14.80 -0.30 -31.33
C GLN A 255 14.47 1.02 -32.01
N LYS A 256 13.25 1.55 -31.85
CA LYS A 256 12.83 2.81 -32.48
C LYS A 256 13.45 4.04 -31.84
N LEU A 257 13.73 3.98 -30.55
CA LEU A 257 14.30 5.09 -29.78
C LEU A 257 15.82 5.00 -29.67
N ASP A 258 16.43 3.90 -30.12
CA ASP A 258 17.84 3.56 -29.82
C ASP A 258 18.12 3.66 -28.32
N ALA A 259 17.17 3.16 -27.52
CA ALA A 259 17.17 3.26 -26.08
C ALA A 259 17.88 2.06 -25.46
N SER A 260 18.60 2.25 -24.35
CA SER A 260 19.11 1.13 -23.57
C SER A 260 18.00 0.46 -22.74
N PRO A 261 18.20 -0.77 -22.23
CA PRO A 261 17.27 -1.40 -21.28
C PRO A 261 16.96 -0.51 -20.06
N LYS A 262 17.94 0.26 -19.58
CA LYS A 262 17.77 1.19 -18.44
C LYS A 262 16.92 2.41 -18.81
N ASP A 263 17.06 2.92 -20.03
CA ASP A 263 16.21 3.98 -20.55
C ASP A 263 14.76 3.49 -20.68
N MET A 264 14.57 2.28 -21.18
CA MET A 264 13.26 1.64 -21.27
C MET A 264 12.62 1.40 -19.89
N GLU A 265 13.38 0.90 -18.91
CA GLU A 265 12.92 0.78 -17.53
C GLU A 265 12.44 2.14 -16.97
N THR A 266 13.21 3.20 -17.22
CA THR A 266 12.86 4.56 -16.81
C THR A 266 11.60 5.06 -17.52
N ILE A 267 11.46 4.86 -18.84
CA ILE A 267 10.28 5.26 -19.60
C ILE A 267 9.03 4.56 -19.05
N ILE A 268 9.11 3.26 -18.87
CA ILE A 268 7.99 2.41 -18.43
C ILE A 268 7.56 2.73 -16.99
N ASN A 269 8.52 3.02 -16.09
CA ASN A 269 8.22 3.27 -14.68
C ASN A 269 7.93 4.74 -14.32
N LYS A 270 8.53 5.69 -15.05
CA LYS A 270 8.55 7.12 -14.66
C LYS A 270 7.91 8.05 -15.70
N LYS A 271 7.76 7.63 -16.95
CA LYS A 271 7.24 8.47 -18.06
C LYS A 271 5.98 7.91 -18.72
N SER A 272 5.38 6.88 -18.15
CA SER A 272 4.20 6.19 -18.68
C SER A 272 2.97 6.43 -17.80
N GLY A 273 1.96 5.56 -17.87
CA GLY A 273 0.75 5.69 -17.05
C GLY A 273 -0.04 6.95 -17.39
N LEU A 274 -0.69 7.53 -16.39
CA LEU A 274 -1.43 8.79 -16.53
C LEU A 274 -0.55 9.92 -17.06
N LEU A 275 0.70 10.01 -16.61
CA LEU A 275 1.65 11.01 -17.10
C LEU A 275 1.94 10.84 -18.59
N GLY A 276 2.20 9.62 -19.03
CA GLY A 276 2.46 9.34 -20.45
C GLY A 276 1.26 9.68 -21.33
N ILE A 277 0.04 9.35 -20.87
CA ILE A 277 -1.18 9.60 -21.63
C ILE A 277 -1.58 11.07 -21.60
N THR A 278 -1.51 11.77 -20.48
CA THR A 278 -1.90 13.20 -20.40
C THR A 278 -0.79 14.15 -20.85
N GLY A 279 0.47 13.73 -20.72
CA GLY A 279 1.66 14.55 -20.94
C GLY A 279 1.99 15.51 -19.80
N LYS A 280 1.20 15.55 -18.72
CA LYS A 280 1.37 16.54 -17.64
C LYS A 280 0.99 16.07 -16.23
N TYR A 281 -0.06 15.25 -16.08
CA TYR A 281 -0.61 14.95 -14.75
C TYR A 281 -0.30 13.52 -14.30
N THR A 282 -0.01 13.39 -13.01
CA THR A 282 0.07 12.10 -12.29
C THR A 282 -1.02 11.96 -11.24
N ASP A 283 -1.50 13.10 -10.72
CA ASP A 283 -2.58 13.17 -9.74
C ASP A 283 -3.95 13.04 -10.43
N ARG A 284 -4.80 12.15 -9.92
CA ARG A 284 -6.13 11.89 -10.50
C ARG A 284 -7.05 13.10 -10.35
N ARG A 285 -6.85 13.96 -9.36
CA ARG A 285 -7.65 15.18 -9.18
C ARG A 285 -7.47 16.11 -10.38
N ASP A 286 -6.22 16.36 -10.78
CA ASP A 286 -5.91 17.19 -11.93
C ASP A 286 -6.40 16.57 -13.24
N VAL A 287 -6.28 15.23 -13.38
CA VAL A 287 -6.81 14.50 -14.55
C VAL A 287 -8.33 14.65 -14.65
N LEU A 288 -9.07 14.46 -13.55
CA LEU A 288 -10.53 14.56 -13.54
C LEU A 288 -11.00 16.00 -13.80
N GLU A 289 -10.34 17.00 -13.21
CA GLU A 289 -10.65 18.41 -13.46
C GLU A 289 -10.42 18.78 -14.94
N ALA A 290 -9.28 18.37 -15.50
CA ALA A 290 -8.96 18.63 -16.91
C ALA A 290 -9.91 17.88 -17.85
N ALA A 291 -10.27 16.64 -17.54
CA ALA A 291 -11.25 15.87 -18.30
C ALA A 291 -12.62 16.56 -18.29
N ALA A 292 -13.07 17.05 -17.14
CA ALA A 292 -14.31 17.83 -17.02
C ALA A 292 -14.25 19.16 -17.79
N ALA A 293 -13.06 19.74 -17.95
CA ALA A 293 -12.82 20.92 -18.78
C ALA A 293 -12.67 20.60 -20.29
N GLY A 294 -12.81 19.34 -20.71
CA GLY A 294 -12.77 18.92 -22.11
C GLY A 294 -11.40 18.51 -22.66
N ASP A 295 -10.39 18.34 -21.80
CA ASP A 295 -9.07 17.85 -22.21
C ASP A 295 -9.14 16.39 -22.64
N LYS A 296 -9.01 16.15 -23.95
CA LYS A 296 -9.19 14.82 -24.56
C LYS A 296 -8.22 13.76 -24.10
N ARG A 297 -6.99 14.13 -23.74
CA ARG A 297 -6.00 13.17 -23.23
C ARG A 297 -6.31 12.80 -21.78
N SER A 298 -6.85 13.71 -20.99
CA SER A 298 -7.28 13.47 -19.62
C SER A 298 -8.58 12.66 -19.56
N GLU A 299 -9.54 12.93 -20.46
CA GLU A 299 -10.71 12.07 -20.68
C GLU A 299 -10.27 10.63 -21.01
N LEU A 300 -9.35 10.47 -21.97
CA LEU A 300 -8.81 9.16 -22.35
C LEU A 300 -8.11 8.47 -21.17
N ALA A 301 -7.29 9.20 -20.41
CA ALA A 301 -6.55 8.66 -19.26
C ALA A 301 -7.51 8.12 -18.18
N PHE A 302 -8.55 8.89 -17.84
CA PHE A 302 -9.60 8.48 -16.91
C PHE A 302 -10.34 7.21 -17.38
N GLU A 303 -10.71 7.17 -18.66
CA GLU A 303 -11.38 6.01 -19.26
C GLU A 303 -10.49 4.77 -19.27
N MET A 304 -9.21 4.91 -19.62
CA MET A 304 -8.25 3.80 -19.62
C MET A 304 -8.02 3.21 -18.23
N GLU A 305 -7.85 4.05 -17.21
CA GLU A 305 -7.68 3.61 -15.81
C GLU A 305 -8.93 2.87 -15.32
N SER A 306 -10.11 3.48 -15.49
CA SER A 306 -11.38 2.91 -15.06
C SER A 306 -11.71 1.59 -15.78
N TYR A 307 -11.42 1.51 -17.08
CA TYR A 307 -11.59 0.29 -17.87
C TYR A 307 -10.64 -0.83 -17.41
N ARG A 308 -9.37 -0.50 -17.09
CA ARG A 308 -8.42 -1.50 -16.59
C ARG A 308 -8.85 -2.05 -15.23
N LEU A 309 -9.30 -1.18 -14.32
CA LEU A 309 -9.87 -1.59 -13.03
C LEU A 309 -11.06 -2.53 -13.22
N LYS A 310 -12.01 -2.17 -14.10
CA LYS A 310 -13.17 -3.00 -14.45
C LYS A 310 -12.78 -4.41 -14.90
N LYS A 311 -11.80 -4.52 -15.79
CA LYS A 311 -11.27 -5.81 -16.26
C LYS A 311 -10.69 -6.65 -15.12
N TYR A 312 -9.96 -6.02 -14.20
CA TYR A 312 -9.41 -6.72 -13.03
C TYR A 312 -10.51 -7.23 -12.09
N ILE A 313 -11.57 -6.45 -11.87
CA ILE A 313 -12.74 -6.92 -11.10
C ILE A 313 -13.36 -8.16 -11.74
N GLY A 314 -13.64 -8.10 -13.05
CA GLY A 314 -14.24 -9.22 -13.77
C GLY A 314 -13.35 -10.47 -13.81
N SER A 315 -12.06 -10.30 -14.12
CA SER A 315 -11.10 -11.42 -14.19
C SER A 315 -10.91 -12.12 -12.85
N TYR A 316 -10.82 -11.37 -11.76
CA TYR A 316 -10.67 -11.94 -10.42
C TYR A 316 -11.96 -12.55 -9.88
N ALA A 317 -13.11 -11.96 -10.17
CA ALA A 317 -14.38 -12.61 -9.86
C ALA A 317 -14.54 -13.95 -10.60
N ALA A 318 -14.13 -14.01 -11.87
CA ALA A 318 -14.11 -15.25 -12.65
C ALA A 318 -13.11 -16.27 -12.08
N ALA A 319 -11.90 -15.84 -11.73
CA ALA A 319 -10.87 -16.71 -11.15
C ALA A 319 -11.29 -17.31 -9.78
N LEU A 320 -12.12 -16.59 -9.02
CA LEU A 320 -12.66 -17.02 -7.73
C LEU A 320 -13.94 -17.86 -7.86
N GLY A 321 -14.66 -17.75 -8.98
CA GLY A 321 -15.96 -18.42 -9.20
C GLY A 321 -17.14 -17.72 -8.51
N GLY A 322 -17.00 -16.43 -8.20
CA GLY A 322 -17.94 -15.65 -7.40
C GLY A 322 -17.24 -14.95 -6.22
N ILE A 323 -17.78 -13.80 -5.80
CA ILE A 323 -17.19 -12.94 -4.77
C ILE A 323 -18.25 -12.42 -3.81
N ASP A 324 -17.85 -12.20 -2.56
CA ASP A 324 -18.67 -11.58 -1.52
C ASP A 324 -18.64 -10.06 -1.59
N ALA A 325 -17.47 -9.48 -1.89
CA ALA A 325 -17.31 -8.04 -1.98
C ALA A 325 -16.23 -7.56 -2.96
N VAL A 326 -16.41 -6.33 -3.45
CA VAL A 326 -15.37 -5.49 -4.03
C VAL A 326 -14.98 -4.43 -3.01
N VAL A 327 -13.69 -4.28 -2.72
CA VAL A 327 -13.18 -3.36 -1.69
C VAL A 327 -12.24 -2.34 -2.34
N TRP A 328 -12.53 -1.06 -2.13
CA TRP A 328 -11.70 0.05 -2.57
C TRP A 328 -10.90 0.63 -1.41
N THR A 329 -9.62 0.90 -1.65
CA THR A 329 -8.72 1.48 -0.64
C THR A 329 -7.62 2.32 -1.28
N ALA A 330 -6.78 2.92 -0.44
CA ALA A 330 -5.72 3.85 -0.75
C ALA A 330 -6.22 5.18 -1.34
N GLY A 331 -5.31 6.13 -1.53
CA GLY A 331 -5.66 7.54 -1.71
C GLY A 331 -6.69 7.84 -2.82
N VAL A 332 -6.62 7.17 -3.97
CA VAL A 332 -7.58 7.34 -5.07
C VAL A 332 -8.82 6.46 -4.85
N GLY A 333 -8.64 5.21 -4.42
CA GLY A 333 -9.75 4.30 -4.16
C GLY A 333 -10.70 4.80 -3.07
N GLU A 334 -10.19 5.55 -2.09
CA GLU A 334 -10.96 6.23 -1.03
C GLU A 334 -11.64 7.51 -1.54
N MET A 335 -10.94 8.31 -2.35
CA MET A 335 -11.32 9.70 -2.60
C MET A 335 -11.89 10.01 -3.99
N ALA A 336 -11.87 9.06 -4.94
CA ALA A 336 -12.31 9.30 -6.32
C ALA A 336 -13.60 8.51 -6.65
N PRO A 337 -14.80 9.01 -6.27
CA PRO A 337 -16.06 8.32 -6.54
C PRO A 337 -16.33 8.13 -8.03
N ASP A 338 -15.85 9.03 -8.89
CA ASP A 338 -16.06 8.95 -10.34
C ASP A 338 -15.29 7.78 -10.96
N ILE A 339 -14.05 7.52 -10.51
CA ILE A 339 -13.26 6.35 -10.92
C ILE A 339 -13.94 5.06 -10.46
N ARG A 340 -14.38 5.01 -9.19
CA ARG A 340 -15.14 3.86 -8.67
C ARG A 340 -16.38 3.58 -9.49
N ALA A 341 -17.19 4.60 -9.75
CA ALA A 341 -18.43 4.49 -10.51
C ALA A 341 -18.16 3.98 -11.93
N ARG A 342 -17.21 4.58 -12.63
CA ARG A 342 -16.88 4.22 -14.02
C ARG A 342 -16.33 2.80 -14.13
N ALA A 343 -15.51 2.38 -13.16
CA ALA A 343 -14.96 1.02 -13.10
C ALA A 343 -16.03 -0.05 -12.78
N MET A 344 -17.08 0.29 -12.02
CA MET A 344 -18.14 -0.64 -11.65
C MET A 344 -19.34 -0.67 -12.61
N GLU A 345 -19.48 0.34 -13.47
CA GLU A 345 -20.57 0.42 -14.45
C GLU A 345 -20.62 -0.83 -15.35
N GLY A 346 -21.80 -1.42 -15.51
CA GLY A 346 -21.96 -2.61 -16.36
C GLY A 346 -21.56 -3.92 -15.68
N LEU A 347 -21.21 -3.93 -14.39
CA LEU A 347 -20.92 -5.15 -13.61
C LEU A 347 -22.17 -5.71 -12.89
N GLU A 348 -23.36 -5.18 -13.17
CA GLU A 348 -24.61 -5.62 -12.57
C GLU A 348 -24.94 -7.08 -12.94
N PHE A 349 -24.51 -7.55 -14.11
CA PHE A 349 -24.68 -8.94 -14.56
C PHE A 349 -24.00 -9.95 -13.63
N MET A 350 -22.93 -9.54 -12.94
CA MET A 350 -22.21 -10.35 -11.95
C MET A 350 -22.57 -9.96 -10.50
N GLY A 351 -23.64 -9.17 -10.31
CA GLY A 351 -24.20 -8.86 -9.00
C GLY A 351 -23.56 -7.67 -8.27
N VAL A 352 -22.64 -6.94 -8.91
CA VAL A 352 -22.03 -5.72 -8.35
C VAL A 352 -22.91 -4.52 -8.68
N LYS A 353 -23.58 -3.94 -7.68
CA LYS A 353 -24.37 -2.71 -7.79
C LYS A 353 -24.00 -1.75 -6.67
N PHE A 354 -23.80 -0.48 -6.98
CA PHE A 354 -23.51 0.55 -5.99
C PHE A 354 -24.61 1.62 -5.96
N ASP A 355 -24.75 2.28 -4.82
CA ASP A 355 -25.60 3.44 -4.63
C ASP A 355 -24.82 4.72 -5.00
N PRO A 356 -25.25 5.50 -6.00
CA PRO A 356 -24.51 6.68 -6.44
C PRO A 356 -24.39 7.79 -5.37
N GLU A 357 -25.38 7.94 -4.48
CA GLU A 357 -25.33 8.91 -3.38
C GLU A 357 -24.29 8.44 -2.35
N LYS A 358 -24.37 7.20 -1.89
CA LYS A 358 -23.40 6.65 -0.93
C LYS A 358 -21.98 6.66 -1.49
N ASN A 359 -21.81 6.36 -2.78
CA ASN A 359 -20.50 6.41 -3.42
C ASN A 359 -19.85 7.80 -3.31
N LYS A 360 -20.61 8.89 -3.52
CA LYS A 360 -20.11 10.26 -3.34
C LYS A 360 -19.82 10.59 -1.88
N LEU A 361 -20.66 10.11 -0.97
CA LEU A 361 -20.53 10.36 0.47
C LEU A 361 -19.34 9.64 1.11
N ALA A 362 -18.91 8.52 0.54
CA ALA A 362 -17.77 7.72 1.00
C ALA A 362 -16.39 8.38 0.80
N MET A 363 -16.32 9.65 0.37
CA MET A 363 -15.06 10.43 0.29
C MET A 363 -14.59 10.84 1.70
N THR A 364 -14.06 9.88 2.45
CA THR A 364 -13.48 10.08 3.78
C THR A 364 -12.36 9.08 4.03
N ARG A 365 -11.40 9.44 4.87
CA ARG A 365 -10.34 8.54 5.37
C ARG A 365 -10.59 8.06 6.80
N ASN A 366 -11.70 8.49 7.37
CA ASN A 366 -11.97 8.41 8.79
C ASN A 366 -13.07 7.38 9.12
N SER A 367 -13.64 6.70 8.13
CA SER A 367 -14.64 5.65 8.33
C SER A 367 -14.67 4.66 7.17
N ASP A 368 -14.94 3.40 7.50
CA ASP A 368 -15.36 2.39 6.54
C ASP A 368 -16.75 2.75 5.97
N SER A 369 -16.97 2.49 4.68
CA SER A 369 -18.23 2.79 3.99
C SER A 369 -18.78 1.59 3.23
N ASP A 370 -20.10 1.34 3.32
CA ASP A 370 -20.85 0.41 2.46
C ASP A 370 -21.59 1.22 1.39
N ILE A 371 -21.09 1.17 0.17
CA ILE A 371 -21.66 1.90 -0.98
C ILE A 371 -22.52 0.99 -1.86
N SER A 372 -22.86 -0.22 -1.40
CA SER A 372 -23.72 -1.15 -2.16
C SER A 372 -25.12 -0.57 -2.36
N ALA A 373 -25.69 -0.82 -3.54
CA ALA A 373 -27.12 -0.65 -3.75
C ALA A 373 -27.90 -1.65 -2.89
N ALA A 374 -29.15 -1.32 -2.55
CA ALA A 374 -29.98 -2.17 -1.68
C ALA A 374 -30.23 -3.58 -2.25
N ASP A 375 -30.24 -3.71 -3.58
CA ASP A 375 -30.45 -4.97 -4.31
C ASP A 375 -29.14 -5.57 -4.85
N SER A 376 -27.99 -5.08 -4.39
CA SER A 376 -26.68 -5.64 -4.76
C SER A 376 -26.48 -7.02 -4.15
N LYS A 377 -26.03 -8.00 -4.94
CA LYS A 377 -25.68 -9.34 -4.45
C LYS A 377 -24.27 -9.39 -3.88
N VAL A 378 -23.37 -8.58 -4.44
CA VAL A 378 -21.98 -8.43 -4.02
C VAL A 378 -21.88 -7.11 -3.24
N LYS A 379 -21.24 -7.12 -2.08
CA LYS A 379 -21.00 -5.88 -1.33
C LYS A 379 -19.94 -5.02 -2.00
N VAL A 380 -20.05 -3.71 -1.83
CA VAL A 380 -19.06 -2.75 -2.29
C VAL A 380 -18.66 -1.88 -1.12
N PHE A 381 -17.41 -2.02 -0.68
CA PHE A 381 -16.87 -1.27 0.44
C PHE A 381 -15.81 -0.27 -0.01
N VAL A 382 -15.73 0.85 0.72
CA VAL A 382 -14.58 1.76 0.70
C VAL A 382 -13.99 1.71 2.10
N ILE A 383 -12.78 1.16 2.23
CA ILE A 383 -12.11 0.92 3.51
C ILE A 383 -10.77 1.66 3.47
N PRO A 384 -10.59 2.75 4.24
CA PRO A 384 -9.30 3.42 4.31
C PRO A 384 -8.23 2.49 4.90
N THR A 385 -7.14 2.24 4.17
CA THR A 385 -6.11 1.28 4.62
C THR A 385 -5.40 1.78 5.87
N ASP A 386 -4.91 0.88 6.72
CA ASP A 386 -4.07 1.17 7.88
C ASP A 386 -2.84 0.24 7.83
N GLU A 387 -1.92 0.54 6.91
CA GLU A 387 -0.73 -0.27 6.69
C GLU A 387 0.17 -0.23 7.93
N GLU A 388 0.28 0.94 8.53
CA GLU A 388 1.06 1.21 9.71
C GLU A 388 0.62 0.34 10.90
N LEU A 389 -0.69 0.12 11.10
CA LEU A 389 -1.16 -0.77 12.15
C LEU A 389 -0.73 -2.22 11.93
N VAL A 390 -0.76 -2.73 10.70
CA VAL A 390 -0.24 -4.08 10.39
C VAL A 390 1.23 -4.19 10.75
N PHE A 391 2.02 -3.17 10.39
CA PHE A 391 3.44 -3.11 10.72
C PHE A 391 3.67 -3.16 12.24
N VAL A 392 2.96 -2.31 12.98
CA VAL A 392 3.10 -2.23 14.43
C VAL A 392 2.69 -3.55 15.09
N GLU A 393 1.57 -4.15 14.68
CA GLU A 393 1.10 -5.43 15.24
C GLU A 393 2.08 -6.57 14.95
N ASP A 394 2.66 -6.64 13.74
CA ASP A 394 3.69 -7.62 13.41
C ASP A 394 4.95 -7.43 14.27
N VAL A 395 5.43 -6.20 14.44
CA VAL A 395 6.61 -5.87 15.26
C VAL A 395 6.39 -6.27 16.72
N VAL A 396 5.24 -5.89 17.29
CA VAL A 396 4.90 -6.22 18.69
C VAL A 396 4.77 -7.72 18.87
N ALA A 397 4.10 -8.42 17.96
CA ALA A 397 3.97 -9.87 18.05
C ALA A 397 5.31 -10.60 17.88
N LEU A 398 6.25 -10.05 17.10
CA LEU A 398 7.62 -10.58 16.99
C LEU A 398 8.42 -10.37 18.28
N LEU A 399 8.31 -9.18 18.90
CA LEU A 399 8.89 -8.90 20.22
C LEU A 399 8.41 -9.91 21.27
N ASP A 400 7.10 -10.15 21.30
CA ASP A 400 6.45 -11.04 22.26
C ASP A 400 6.60 -12.53 21.88
N LYS A 401 7.26 -12.83 20.75
CA LYS A 401 7.42 -14.18 20.19
C LYS A 401 6.10 -14.92 19.98
N SER A 402 5.02 -14.17 19.72
CA SER A 402 3.68 -14.68 19.43
C SER A 402 3.32 -14.63 17.95
N TYR A 403 4.19 -14.07 17.10
CA TYR A 403 3.93 -13.93 15.68
C TYR A 403 4.15 -15.23 14.89
N ASP A 404 3.26 -15.48 13.94
CA ASP A 404 3.43 -16.47 12.88
C ASP A 404 2.92 -15.90 11.55
N ILE A 405 2.90 -16.69 10.48
CA ILE A 405 2.30 -16.30 9.20
C ILE A 405 0.90 -15.73 9.43
N HIS A 406 0.48 -14.79 8.59
CA HIS A 406 -0.78 -14.06 8.76
C HIS A 406 -2.04 -14.95 8.83
N THR A 407 -1.96 -16.22 8.38
CA THR A 407 -3.06 -17.19 8.49
C THR A 407 -3.20 -17.77 9.89
N ASN A 408 -2.13 -17.74 10.68
CA ASN A 408 -2.06 -18.26 12.05
C ASN A 408 -1.98 -17.14 13.10
N PHE A 409 -2.09 -15.89 12.67
CA PHE A 409 -2.02 -14.72 13.54
C PHE A 409 -3.33 -13.93 13.52
N LYS A 410 -3.83 -13.56 14.71
CA LYS A 410 -5.06 -12.79 14.85
C LYS A 410 -4.76 -11.31 15.13
N TYR A 411 -4.81 -10.51 14.08
CA TYR A 411 -4.78 -9.05 14.16
C TYR A 411 -5.96 -8.46 14.95
N SER A 412 -5.74 -7.30 15.59
CA SER A 412 -6.74 -6.60 16.40
C SER A 412 -7.93 -6.13 15.57
N PHE A 413 -7.72 -5.71 14.32
CA PHE A 413 -8.76 -5.24 13.41
C PHE A 413 -9.68 -6.33 12.85
N GLN A 414 -9.45 -7.60 13.21
CA GLN A 414 -10.40 -8.71 12.98
C GLN A 414 -11.50 -8.77 14.05
N ASP A 415 -11.36 -8.03 15.15
CA ASP A 415 -12.39 -7.97 16.18
C ASP A 415 -13.54 -7.03 15.74
N PRO A 416 -14.82 -7.44 15.79
CA PRO A 416 -15.97 -6.57 15.55
C PRO A 416 -16.00 -5.32 16.44
N GLY A 417 -15.43 -5.37 17.64
CA GLY A 417 -15.29 -4.26 18.58
C GLY A 417 -14.07 -3.36 18.34
N TYR A 418 -13.22 -3.67 17.34
CA TYR A 418 -12.08 -2.82 17.00
C TYR A 418 -12.53 -1.42 16.59
N ARG A 419 -11.84 -0.42 17.12
CA ARG A 419 -12.03 1.01 16.81
C ARG A 419 -10.69 1.69 16.64
N ASN A 420 -10.59 2.52 15.60
CA ASN A 420 -9.50 3.47 15.43
C ASN A 420 -9.99 4.81 16.00
N THR A 421 -9.63 5.10 17.25
CA THR A 421 -10.12 6.26 18.01
C THR A 421 -9.81 7.59 17.33
N MET A 422 -8.62 7.73 16.72
CA MET A 422 -8.25 8.92 15.96
C MET A 422 -9.20 9.15 14.78
N ARG A 423 -9.44 8.10 13.98
CA ARG A 423 -10.37 8.17 12.84
C ARG A 423 -11.79 8.44 13.31
N ASP A 424 -12.22 7.82 14.41
CA ASP A 424 -13.53 8.05 15.00
C ASP A 424 -13.76 9.51 15.41
N GLU A 425 -12.78 10.13 16.06
CA GLU A 425 -12.84 11.54 16.46
C GLU A 425 -12.87 12.47 15.24
N GLU A 426 -12.03 12.23 14.25
CA GLU A 426 -12.02 13.01 13.01
C GLU A 426 -13.31 12.81 12.21
N PHE A 427 -13.86 11.61 12.15
CA PHE A 427 -15.14 11.36 11.51
C PHE A 427 -16.29 12.06 12.25
N ALA A 428 -16.27 12.08 13.59
CA ALA A 428 -17.25 12.84 14.36
C ALA A 428 -17.17 14.34 14.07
N LYS A 429 -15.97 14.91 13.88
CA LYS A 429 -15.78 16.30 13.43
C LYS A 429 -16.28 16.50 12.00
N GLU A 430 -16.06 15.54 11.09
CA GLU A 430 -16.62 15.58 9.74
C GLU A 430 -18.15 15.57 9.74
N LEU A 431 -18.78 14.69 10.53
CA LEU A 431 -20.24 14.56 10.60
C LEU A 431 -20.92 15.82 11.15
N LYS A 432 -20.27 16.57 12.05
CA LYS A 432 -20.78 17.88 12.48
C LYS A 432 -20.90 18.87 11.33
N LYS A 433 -20.01 18.78 10.33
CA LYS A 433 -20.00 19.64 9.14
C LYS A 433 -20.85 19.08 7.99
N LYS A 434 -20.88 17.75 7.85
CA LYS A 434 -21.54 17.00 6.77
C LYS A 434 -22.26 15.76 7.32
N PRO A 435 -23.42 15.93 7.99
CA PRO A 435 -24.13 14.83 8.65
C PRO A 435 -24.54 13.70 7.69
N GLU A 436 -24.76 14.02 6.41
CA GLU A 436 -25.16 13.10 5.36
C GLU A 436 -24.15 11.97 5.13
N LYS A 437 -22.86 12.16 5.46
CA LYS A 437 -21.82 11.13 5.34
C LYS A 437 -22.14 9.86 6.13
N ALA A 438 -22.91 9.98 7.22
CA ALA A 438 -23.34 8.82 8.02
C ALA A 438 -24.18 7.81 7.21
N LYS A 439 -24.80 8.21 6.10
CA LYS A 439 -25.58 7.31 5.22
C LYS A 439 -24.72 6.26 4.51
N ALA A 440 -23.44 6.58 4.27
CA ALA A 440 -22.51 5.67 3.61
C ALA A 440 -21.70 4.83 4.61
N GLN A 441 -21.68 5.20 5.89
CA GLN A 441 -20.92 4.48 6.92
C GLN A 441 -21.32 3.00 6.97
N ALA A 442 -20.34 2.11 6.88
CA ALA A 442 -20.56 0.68 7.00
C ALA A 442 -21.00 0.33 8.43
N LYS A 443 -21.88 -0.67 8.54
CA LYS A 443 -22.32 -1.20 9.83
C LYS A 443 -21.77 -2.60 9.99
N ILE A 444 -21.17 -2.88 11.14
CA ILE A 444 -20.75 -4.23 11.51
C ILE A 444 -22.03 -5.02 11.86
N PRO A 445 -22.25 -6.20 11.26
CA PRO A 445 -23.35 -7.07 11.64
C PRO A 445 -23.26 -7.44 13.13
N GLY A 446 -24.39 -7.35 13.85
CA GLY A 446 -24.47 -7.62 15.29
C GLY A 446 -24.65 -9.09 15.64
#